data_AF-A0A744FAY0-F1
#
_entry.id   AF-A0A744FAY0-F1
#
_cell.length_a   1.000
_cell.length_b   1.000
_cell.length_c   1.000
_cell.angle_alpha   90.00
_cell.angle_beta   90.00
_cell.angle_gamma   90.00
#
_symmetry.space_group_name_H-M   'P 1'
#
loop_
_entity.id
_entity.type
_entity.pdbx_description
1 polymer ?
#
loop_
_entity_poly.entity_id
_entity_poly.type
_entity_poly.pdbx_seq_one_letter_code
_entity_poly.pdbx_strand_id
1 'polypeptide(L)'
;MGSNIIELAKLGHERAAELKGSYEAINACSVVKPDGKEMSVNRYEFEDYGTNEPDGRYVTYEDYSASEARCAALSAKLRMINDLTEAAEQANKLAQEAVETLVQERNALAAENSALKKSEAEFNEYCRRECEDVVDTWVDDFTETPATDAFLAEVRAQAHKEGA
;
A
#
# COMPACT_ATOMS: atom_id res chain seq x y z
N MET A 1 -59.84 1.53 -36.92
CA MET A 1 -58.45 1.97 -36.62
C MET A 1 -57.50 1.74 -37.81
N GLY A 2 -57.93 1.87 -39.07
CA GLY A 2 -57.07 1.68 -40.25
C GLY A 2 -56.72 2.97 -41.01
N SER A 3 -57.61 3.97 -40.99
CA SER A 3 -57.44 5.19 -41.77
C SER A 3 -56.31 6.09 -41.27
N ASN A 4 -56.08 6.14 -39.95
CA ASN A 4 -55.10 7.05 -39.34
C ASN A 4 -53.64 6.63 -39.64
N ILE A 5 -53.36 5.34 -39.72
CA ILE A 5 -52.01 4.83 -40.01
C ILE A 5 -51.63 5.06 -41.48
N ILE A 6 -52.59 4.92 -42.39
CA ILE A 6 -52.36 5.14 -43.84
C ILE A 6 -52.12 6.63 -44.12
N GLU A 7 -52.86 7.52 -43.46
CA GLU A 7 -52.66 8.97 -43.60
C GLU A 7 -51.30 9.43 -43.03
N LEU A 8 -50.88 8.88 -41.88
CA LEU A 8 -49.57 9.15 -41.31
C LEU A 8 -48.43 8.66 -42.22
N ALA A 9 -48.58 7.50 -42.85
CA ALA A 9 -47.59 6.98 -43.80
C ALA A 9 -47.48 7.89 -45.04
N LYS A 10 -48.61 8.37 -45.59
CA LYS A 10 -48.62 9.30 -46.71
C LYS A 10 -47.94 10.63 -46.36
N LEU A 11 -48.29 11.21 -45.21
CA LEU A 11 -47.68 12.44 -44.71
C LEU A 11 -46.17 12.29 -44.48
N GLY A 12 -45.73 11.12 -44.01
CA GLY A 12 -44.31 10.79 -43.85
C GLY A 12 -43.57 10.74 -45.19
N HIS A 13 -44.16 10.13 -46.22
CA HIS A 13 -43.58 10.08 -47.56
C HIS A 13 -43.51 11.47 -48.22
N GLU A 14 -44.55 12.29 -48.07
CA GLU A 14 -44.56 13.67 -48.58
C GLU A 14 -43.47 14.51 -47.91
N ARG A 15 -43.34 14.46 -46.58
CA ARG A 15 -42.27 15.17 -45.85
C ARG A 15 -40.87 14.68 -46.24
N ALA A 16 -40.69 13.39 -46.47
CA ALA A 16 -39.41 12.85 -46.92
C ALA A 16 -39.05 13.35 -48.33
N ALA A 17 -40.02 13.46 -49.22
CA ALA A 17 -39.83 14.01 -50.56
C ALA A 17 -39.50 15.52 -50.51
N GLU A 18 -40.18 16.29 -49.65
CA GLU A 18 -39.87 17.72 -49.42
C GLU A 18 -38.46 17.92 -48.83
N LEU A 19 -38.06 17.10 -47.86
CA LEU A 19 -36.71 17.13 -47.28
C LEU A 19 -35.64 16.78 -48.33
N LYS A 20 -35.90 15.79 -49.18
CA LYS A 20 -34.99 15.44 -50.27
C LYS A 20 -34.89 16.57 -51.29
N GLY A 21 -36.02 17.16 -51.71
CA GLY A 21 -36.04 18.28 -52.64
C GLY A 21 -35.34 19.52 -52.09
N SER A 22 -35.52 19.84 -50.80
CA SER A 22 -34.81 20.95 -50.15
C SER A 22 -33.32 20.68 -50.00
N TYR A 23 -32.90 19.45 -49.71
CA TYR A 23 -31.47 19.09 -49.67
C TYR A 23 -30.82 19.18 -51.05
N GLU A 24 -31.50 18.71 -52.10
CA GLU A 24 -31.02 18.83 -53.49
C GLU A 24 -30.97 20.30 -53.94
N ALA A 25 -31.93 21.14 -53.54
CA ALA A 25 -31.93 22.57 -53.79
C ALA A 25 -30.80 23.30 -53.03
N ILE A 26 -30.56 22.95 -51.77
CA ILE A 26 -29.46 23.49 -50.95
C ILE A 26 -28.11 23.09 -51.56
N ASN A 27 -27.95 21.82 -51.96
CA ASN A 27 -26.73 21.38 -52.64
C ASN A 27 -26.56 22.11 -53.97
N ALA A 28 -27.59 22.21 -54.81
CA ALA A 28 -27.50 22.96 -56.07
C ALA A 28 -27.14 24.44 -55.87
N CYS A 29 -27.67 25.09 -54.83
CA CYS A 29 -27.32 26.46 -54.47
C CYS A 29 -25.94 26.60 -53.78
N SER A 30 -25.43 25.57 -53.12
CA SER A 30 -24.13 25.62 -52.44
C SER A 30 -22.95 25.38 -53.38
N VAL A 31 -23.17 24.72 -54.53
CA VAL A 31 -22.13 24.58 -55.57
C VAL A 31 -22.06 25.76 -56.55
N VAL A 32 -23.07 26.64 -56.60
CA VAL A 32 -23.10 27.75 -57.56
C VAL A 32 -23.28 29.10 -56.84
N LYS A 33 -22.21 29.90 -56.79
CA LYS A 33 -22.31 31.33 -56.45
C LYS A 33 -22.84 32.13 -57.65
N PRO A 34 -23.58 33.23 -57.43
CA PRO A 34 -24.16 34.06 -58.50
C PRO A 34 -23.14 34.77 -59.42
N ASP A 35 -21.83 34.58 -59.22
CA ASP A 35 -20.75 35.21 -59.99
C ASP A 35 -19.75 34.24 -60.64
N GLY A 36 -20.02 32.93 -60.64
CA GLY A 36 -19.27 31.96 -61.47
C GLY A 36 -17.82 31.69 -61.06
N LYS A 37 -17.37 32.10 -59.87
CA LYS A 37 -16.05 31.73 -59.33
C LYS A 37 -16.15 30.47 -58.48
N GLU A 38 -15.44 29.43 -58.90
CA GLU A 38 -15.25 28.18 -58.17
C GLU A 38 -14.86 28.49 -56.71
N MET A 39 -15.54 27.86 -55.73
CA MET A 39 -15.11 27.96 -54.34
C MET A 39 -13.70 27.38 -54.26
N SER A 40 -12.70 28.25 -54.10
CA SER A 40 -11.40 27.80 -53.63
C SER A 40 -11.67 27.10 -52.32
N VAL A 41 -11.56 25.77 -52.32
CA VAL A 41 -11.41 25.01 -51.09
C VAL A 41 -10.19 25.63 -50.46
N ASN A 42 -10.38 26.50 -49.48
CA ASN A 42 -9.29 26.98 -48.66
C ASN A 42 -8.71 25.69 -48.09
N ARG A 43 -7.55 25.29 -48.63
CA ARG A 43 -6.69 24.33 -47.96
C ARG A 43 -6.42 25.01 -46.64
N TYR A 44 -7.18 24.64 -45.61
CA TYR A 44 -6.84 25.01 -44.25
C TYR A 44 -5.43 24.46 -44.10
N GLU A 45 -4.45 25.36 -44.09
CA GLU A 45 -3.16 25.03 -43.54
C GLU A 45 -3.47 24.63 -42.12
N PHE A 46 -3.35 23.33 -41.85
CA PHE A 46 -3.49 22.79 -40.52
C PHE A 46 -2.32 23.41 -39.74
N GLU A 47 -2.57 24.55 -39.09
CA GLU A 47 -1.65 25.11 -38.13
C GLU A 47 -1.47 24.02 -37.07
N ASP A 48 -0.26 23.47 -37.05
CA ASP A 48 0.11 22.38 -36.20
C ASP A 48 0.17 22.89 -34.76
N TYR A 49 -0.96 22.84 -34.06
CA TYR A 49 -1.08 23.16 -32.64
C TYR A 49 -0.42 22.06 -31.79
N GLY A 50 0.86 21.80 -32.04
CA GLY A 50 1.72 21.02 -31.16
C GLY A 50 2.11 21.86 -29.97
N THR A 51 1.87 21.35 -28.77
CA THR A 51 2.38 21.93 -27.53
C THR A 51 3.91 21.88 -27.55
N ASN A 52 4.54 23.05 -27.76
CA ASN A 52 6.00 23.17 -27.86
C ASN A 52 6.68 22.87 -26.52
N GLU A 53 7.49 21.82 -26.46
CA GLU A 53 8.65 21.82 -25.56
C GLU A 53 9.65 22.90 -26.03
N PRO A 54 10.44 23.51 -25.13
CA PRO A 54 11.29 24.68 -25.43
C PRO A 54 12.35 24.50 -26.54
N ASP A 55 12.52 23.29 -27.05
CA ASP A 55 13.41 22.87 -28.15
C ASP A 55 12.75 22.95 -29.54
N GLY A 56 11.41 22.87 -29.63
CA GLY A 56 10.68 22.79 -30.91
C GLY A 56 10.55 21.38 -31.50
N ARG A 57 11.04 20.35 -30.80
CA ARG A 57 10.81 18.93 -31.15
C ARG A 57 9.37 18.51 -30.84
N TYR A 58 8.67 18.00 -31.87
CA TYR A 58 7.35 17.39 -31.72
C TYR A 58 7.44 16.06 -30.95
N VAL A 59 6.55 15.88 -29.96
CA VAL A 59 6.36 14.61 -29.25
C VAL A 59 5.81 13.59 -30.23
N THR A 60 6.59 12.54 -30.48
CA THR A 60 6.17 11.47 -31.40
C THR A 60 5.27 10.47 -30.69
N TYR A 61 4.53 9.66 -31.44
CA TYR A 61 3.77 8.54 -30.88
C TYR A 61 4.67 7.56 -30.10
N GLU A 62 5.92 7.40 -30.54
CA GLU A 62 6.92 6.57 -29.86
C GLU A 62 7.31 7.15 -28.50
N ASP A 63 7.46 8.47 -28.38
CA ASP A 63 7.71 9.16 -27.12
C ASP A 63 6.54 8.98 -26.14
N TYR A 64 5.30 9.08 -26.64
CA TYR A 64 4.10 8.86 -25.83
C TYR A 64 3.99 7.40 -25.36
N SER A 65 4.15 6.43 -26.27
CA SER A 65 4.13 5.00 -25.95
C SER A 65 5.22 4.63 -24.93
N ALA A 66 6.43 5.20 -25.08
CA ALA A 66 7.50 5.03 -24.10
C ALA A 66 7.15 5.64 -22.73
N SER A 67 6.45 6.79 -22.71
CA SER A 67 6.00 7.41 -21.46
C SER A 67 4.92 6.59 -20.75
N GLU A 68 3.94 6.04 -21.48
CA GLU A 68 2.91 5.16 -20.92
C GLU A 68 3.52 3.88 -20.34
N ALA A 69 4.48 3.27 -21.05
CA ALA A 69 5.21 2.11 -20.56
C ALA A 69 5.98 2.43 -19.26
N ARG A 70 6.61 3.61 -19.16
CA ARG A 70 7.27 4.09 -17.94
C ARG A 70 6.28 4.29 -16.80
N CYS A 71 5.12 4.89 -17.07
CA CYS A 71 4.07 5.09 -16.06
C CYS A 71 3.50 3.76 -15.55
N ALA A 72 3.28 2.78 -16.43
CA ALA A 72 2.86 1.43 -16.06
C ALA A 72 3.92 0.74 -15.19
N ALA A 73 5.19 0.82 -15.58
CA ALA A 73 6.30 0.25 -14.82
C ALA A 73 6.45 0.92 -13.44
N LEU A 74 6.31 2.24 -13.36
CA LEU A 74 6.37 2.96 -12.09
C LEU A 74 5.20 2.61 -11.17
N SER A 75 3.99 2.50 -11.73
CA SER A 75 2.79 2.10 -10.97
C SER A 75 2.93 0.68 -10.41
N ALA A 76 3.48 -0.25 -11.20
CA ALA A 76 3.80 -1.58 -10.72
C ALA A 76 4.83 -1.56 -9.58
N LYS A 77 5.89 -0.76 -9.70
CA LYS A 77 6.89 -0.59 -8.64
C LYS A 77 6.30 0.02 -7.36
N LEU A 78 5.43 1.03 -7.47
CA LEU A 78 4.78 1.65 -6.33
C LEU A 78 3.88 0.65 -5.58
N ARG A 79 3.13 -0.18 -6.33
CA ARG A 79 2.36 -1.26 -5.73
C ARG A 79 3.25 -2.24 -4.97
N MET A 80 4.34 -2.68 -5.57
CA MET A 80 5.29 -3.58 -4.88
C MET A 80 5.89 -2.95 -3.63
N ILE A 81 6.21 -1.64 -3.65
CA ILE A 81 6.73 -0.93 -2.48
C ILE A 81 5.70 -0.90 -1.36
N ASN A 82 4.43 -0.64 -1.68
CA ASN A 82 3.36 -0.67 -0.68
C ASN A 82 3.22 -2.07 -0.07
N ASP A 83 3.14 -3.11 -0.91
CA ASP A 83 3.03 -4.51 -0.46
C ASP A 83 4.22 -4.90 0.46
N LEU A 84 5.44 -4.46 0.12
CA LEU A 84 6.64 -4.68 0.94
C LEU A 84 6.62 -3.89 2.25
N THR A 85 6.09 -2.67 2.22
CA THR A 85 5.98 -1.81 3.41
C THR A 85 4.99 -2.41 4.41
N GLU A 86 3.82 -2.85 3.93
CA GLU A 86 2.83 -3.54 4.76
C GLU A 86 3.40 -4.83 5.37
N ALA A 87 4.13 -5.63 4.58
CA ALA A 87 4.80 -6.82 5.08
C ALA A 87 5.85 -6.50 6.16
N ALA A 88 6.62 -5.43 5.98
CA ALA A 88 7.62 -4.98 6.95
C ALA A 88 6.97 -4.50 8.26
N GLU A 89 5.88 -3.74 8.18
CA GLU A 89 5.12 -3.29 9.35
C GLU A 89 4.54 -4.48 10.13
N GLN A 90 3.97 -5.46 9.43
CA GLN A 90 3.43 -6.66 10.06
C GLN A 90 4.53 -7.49 10.74
N ALA A 91 5.68 -7.66 10.08
CA ALA A 91 6.83 -8.35 10.67
C ALA A 91 7.35 -7.62 11.92
N ASN A 92 7.40 -6.29 11.89
CA ASN A 92 7.83 -5.49 13.03
C ASN A 92 6.87 -5.63 14.22
N LYS A 93 5.54 -5.65 13.96
CA LYS A 93 4.53 -5.88 15.00
C LYS A 93 4.71 -7.25 15.67
N LEU A 94 4.86 -8.31 14.87
CA LEU A 94 5.09 -9.67 15.40
C LEU A 94 6.39 -9.75 16.21
N ALA A 95 7.45 -9.07 15.76
CA ALA A 95 8.70 -9.01 16.50
C ALA A 95 8.53 -8.29 17.86
N GLN A 96 7.77 -7.20 17.91
CA GLN A 96 7.46 -6.49 19.15
C GLN A 96 6.67 -7.37 20.13
N GLU A 97 5.63 -8.07 19.65
CA GLU A 97 4.82 -8.99 20.47
C GLU A 97 5.66 -10.15 21.03
N ALA A 98 6.57 -10.71 20.22
CA ALA A 98 7.48 -11.77 20.64
C ALA A 98 8.47 -11.28 21.70
N VAL A 99 9.02 -10.07 21.54
CA VAL A 99 9.92 -9.46 22.53
C VAL A 99 9.20 -9.21 23.85
N GLU A 100 7.98 -8.68 23.81
CA GLU A 100 7.19 -8.45 25.03
C GLU A 100 6.93 -9.76 25.78
N THR A 101 6.56 -10.82 25.06
CA THR A 101 6.35 -12.16 25.64
C THR A 101 7.63 -12.68 26.31
N LEU A 102 8.77 -12.61 25.63
CA LEU A 102 10.06 -13.06 26.18
C LEU A 102 10.47 -12.24 27.42
N VAL A 103 10.18 -10.94 27.44
CA VAL A 103 10.43 -10.10 28.63
C VAL A 103 9.56 -10.54 29.80
N GLN A 104 8.29 -10.86 29.58
CA GLN A 104 7.40 -11.37 30.61
C GLN A 104 7.89 -12.72 31.18
N GLU A 105 8.24 -13.66 30.32
CA GLU A 105 8.79 -14.97 30.72
C GLU A 105 10.10 -14.83 31.49
N ARG A 106 11.00 -13.96 31.03
CA ARG A 106 12.26 -13.66 31.70
C ARG A 106 12.04 -13.11 33.12
N ASN A 107 11.07 -12.22 33.29
CA ASN A 107 10.74 -11.66 34.60
C ASN A 107 10.11 -12.72 35.53
N ALA A 108 9.24 -13.58 34.99
CA ALA A 108 8.66 -14.69 35.75
C ALA A 108 9.73 -15.67 36.23
N LEU A 109 10.65 -16.08 35.36
CA LEU A 109 11.78 -16.95 35.72
C LEU A 109 12.73 -16.30 36.73
N ALA A 110 12.96 -14.99 36.64
CA ALA A 110 13.78 -14.28 37.63
C ALA A 110 13.10 -14.26 39.02
N ALA A 111 11.78 -14.10 39.06
CA ALA A 111 11.01 -14.17 40.30
C ALA A 111 11.01 -15.59 40.89
N GLU A 112 10.81 -16.62 40.07
CA GLU A 112 10.88 -18.03 40.47
C GLU A 112 12.25 -18.40 41.03
N ASN A 113 13.34 -18.01 40.35
CA ASN A 113 14.70 -18.22 40.85
C ASN A 113 14.94 -17.55 42.21
N SER A 114 14.40 -16.34 42.41
CA SER A 114 14.52 -15.65 43.70
C SER A 114 13.73 -16.36 44.80
N ALA A 115 12.54 -16.86 44.48
CA ALA A 115 11.72 -17.64 45.41
C ALA A 115 12.37 -18.98 45.76
N LEU A 116 12.98 -19.66 44.79
CA LEU A 116 13.66 -20.94 44.99
C LEU A 116 14.88 -20.79 45.89
N LYS A 117 15.74 -19.77 45.64
CA LYS A 117 16.87 -19.44 46.53
C LYS A 117 16.41 -19.17 47.96
N LYS A 118 15.28 -18.47 48.13
CA LYS A 118 14.70 -18.23 49.46
C LYS A 118 14.22 -19.54 50.11
N SER A 119 13.53 -20.38 49.36
CA SER A 119 13.05 -21.68 49.84
C SER A 119 14.20 -22.61 50.24
N GLU A 120 15.32 -22.57 49.51
CA GLU A 120 16.52 -23.33 49.81
C GLU A 120 17.17 -22.86 51.12
N ALA A 121 17.25 -21.54 51.34
CA ALA A 121 17.72 -20.99 52.62
C ALA A 121 16.82 -21.40 53.80
N GLU A 122 15.49 -21.32 53.62
CA GLU A 122 14.52 -21.76 54.64
C GLU A 122 14.65 -23.27 54.91
N PHE A 123 14.92 -24.08 53.89
CA PHE A 123 15.15 -25.52 54.04
C PHE A 123 16.44 -25.83 54.80
N ASN A 124 17.55 -25.15 54.47
CA ASN A 124 18.81 -25.30 55.17
C ASN A 124 18.69 -24.92 56.66
N GLU A 125 17.95 -23.84 56.96
CA GLU A 125 17.69 -23.44 58.34
C GLU A 125 16.83 -24.48 59.10
N TYR A 126 15.81 -25.03 58.45
CA TYR A 126 15.02 -26.13 59.00
C TYR A 126 15.91 -27.35 59.32
N CYS A 127 16.71 -27.81 58.35
CA CYS A 127 17.59 -28.96 58.53
C CYS A 127 18.64 -28.74 59.62
N ARG A 128 19.22 -27.54 59.71
CA ARG A 128 20.15 -27.17 60.79
C ARG A 128 19.51 -27.34 62.17
N ARG A 129 18.27 -26.88 62.33
CA ARG A 129 17.53 -26.98 63.61
C ARG A 129 17.16 -28.42 63.95
N GLU A 130 16.72 -29.22 62.97
CA GLU A 130 16.38 -30.63 63.22
C GLU A 130 17.63 -31.52 63.47
N CYS A 131 18.79 -31.13 62.94
CA CYS A 131 20.05 -31.85 63.12
C CYS A 131 20.88 -31.36 64.33
N GLU A 132 20.38 -30.40 65.11
CA GLU A 132 21.13 -29.75 66.20
C GLU A 132 21.53 -30.74 67.33
N ASP A 133 20.79 -31.84 67.50
CA ASP A 133 21.05 -32.90 68.48
C ASP A 133 21.91 -34.07 67.93
N VAL A 134 22.31 -34.02 66.66
CA VAL A 134 23.10 -35.08 66.00
C VAL A 134 24.55 -34.62 65.85
N VAL A 135 25.52 -35.50 66.15
CA VAL A 135 26.97 -35.17 66.15
C VAL A 135 27.48 -34.69 64.78
N ASP A 136 26.78 -35.02 63.70
CA ASP A 136 27.06 -34.50 62.37
C ASP A 136 26.36 -33.15 62.16
N THR A 137 27.15 -32.08 62.17
CA THR A 137 26.68 -30.72 61.95
C THR A 137 26.19 -30.56 60.51
N TRP A 138 24.94 -30.14 60.31
CA TRP A 138 24.41 -29.83 58.98
C TRP A 138 25.32 -28.82 58.26
N VAL A 139 25.60 -29.06 56.99
CA VAL A 139 26.35 -28.15 56.12
C VAL A 139 25.36 -27.53 55.15
N ASP A 140 25.26 -26.20 55.17
CA ASP A 140 24.45 -25.49 54.19
C ASP A 140 25.02 -25.74 52.78
N ASP A 141 24.19 -26.26 51.89
CA ASP A 141 24.49 -26.32 50.46
C ASP A 141 23.50 -25.40 49.73
N PHE A 142 24.01 -24.53 48.88
CA PHE A 142 23.21 -23.53 48.15
C PHE A 142 23.43 -23.70 46.65
N THR A 143 22.33 -23.70 45.91
CA THR A 143 22.34 -23.73 44.46
C THR A 143 22.64 -22.34 43.93
N GLU A 144 23.93 -22.06 43.73
CA GLU A 144 24.36 -20.81 43.10
C GLU A 144 24.10 -20.81 41.60
N THR A 145 23.63 -19.67 41.07
CA THR A 145 23.43 -19.44 39.62
C THR A 145 24.18 -18.21 39.12
N PRO A 146 25.53 -18.17 39.27
CA PRO A 146 26.33 -16.95 39.09
C PRO A 146 26.25 -16.38 37.67
N ALA A 147 26.14 -17.23 36.65
CA ALA A 147 25.97 -16.79 35.27
C ALA A 147 24.63 -16.08 35.04
N THR A 148 23.55 -16.61 35.61
CA THR A 148 22.21 -16.02 35.52
C THR A 148 22.13 -14.71 36.30
N ASP A 149 22.73 -14.67 37.49
CA ASP A 149 22.77 -13.48 38.34
C ASP A 149 23.57 -12.34 37.68
N ALA A 150 24.73 -12.65 37.11
CA ALA A 150 25.55 -11.69 36.37
C ALA A 150 24.80 -11.14 35.14
N PHE A 151 24.17 -12.02 34.37
CA PHE A 151 23.38 -11.62 33.20
C PHE A 151 22.18 -10.74 33.59
N LEU A 152 21.45 -11.08 34.66
CA LEU A 152 20.34 -10.26 35.17
C LEU A 152 20.81 -8.89 35.65
N ALA A 153 21.98 -8.80 36.29
CA ALA A 153 22.56 -7.54 36.72
C ALA A 153 22.95 -6.65 35.53
N GLU A 154 23.57 -7.23 34.50
CA GLU A 154 23.91 -6.53 33.26
C GLU A 154 22.67 -6.00 32.53
N VAL A 155 21.63 -6.83 32.38
CA VAL A 155 20.35 -6.42 31.74
C VAL A 155 19.71 -5.26 32.49
N ARG A 156 19.67 -5.29 33.84
CA ARG A 156 19.14 -4.16 34.64
C ARG A 156 19.97 -2.88 34.45
N ALA A 157 21.30 -3.01 34.36
CA ALA A 157 22.19 -1.87 34.15
C ALA A 157 22.04 -1.27 32.75
N GLN A 158 21.80 -2.10 31.73
CA GLN A 158 21.56 -1.67 30.36
C GLN A 158 20.20 -0.96 30.21
N ALA A 159 19.13 -1.51 30.80
CA ALA A 159 17.80 -0.93 30.77
C ALA A 159 17.74 0.49 31.39
N HIS A 160 18.60 0.78 32.38
CA HIS A 160 18.71 2.13 32.95
C HIS A 160 19.41 3.16 32.05
N LYS A 161 20.19 2.73 31.05
CA LYS A 161 20.92 3.64 30.14
C LYS A 161 20.10 4.06 28.91
N GLU A 162 19.14 3.25 28.50
CA GLU A 162 18.36 3.48 27.27
C GLU A 162 17.05 4.28 27.52
N GLY A 163 16.71 4.56 28.79
CA GLY A 163 15.50 5.28 29.20
C GLY A 163 15.73 6.66 29.85
N ALA A 164 16.89 7.29 29.68
CA ALA A 164 17.23 8.62 30.21
C ALA A 164 17.54 9.63 29.08
#